data_AF-A0A815WEM1-F1
#
_entry.id   AF-A0A815WEM1-F1
#
_cell.length_a   1.000
_cell.length_b   1.000
_cell.length_c   1.000
_cell.angle_alpha   90.00
_cell.angle_beta   90.00
_cell.angle_gamma   90.00
#
_symmetry.space_group_name_H-M   'P 1'
#
loop_
_entity.id
_entity.type
_entity.pdbx_description
1 polymer ?
#
loop_
_entity_poly.entity_id
_entity_poly.type
_entity_poly.pdbx_seq_one_letter_code
_entity_poly.pdbx_strand_id
1 'polypeptide(L)'
;IPLSDNSVIEKSLGKQDIICAEDLVHEIFTVGDSFKKASNFLWPFKLNNPKGGWRKKANHFADGGDFGNREQYINRLLRKMV
;
A
#
# COMPACT_ATOMS: atom_id res chain seq x y z
N ILE A 1 -5.07 13.16 7.49
CA ILE A 1 -6.56 13.19 7.59
C ILE A 1 -7.05 11.80 7.21
N PRO A 2 -8.00 11.18 7.94
CA PRO A 2 -8.55 9.90 7.53
C PRO A 2 -9.26 10.02 6.18
N LEU A 3 -9.06 9.04 5.30
CA LEU A 3 -9.77 8.94 4.03
C LEU A 3 -11.16 8.36 4.29
N SER A 4 -12.13 9.21 4.58
CA SER A 4 -13.52 8.83 4.85
C SER A 4 -14.51 9.26 3.77
N ASP A 5 -14.10 10.16 2.87
CA ASP A 5 -14.97 10.74 1.84
C ASP A 5 -14.16 11.07 0.57
N ASN A 6 -14.75 10.83 -0.61
CA ASN A 6 -14.09 11.06 -1.90
C ASN A 6 -13.75 12.54 -2.13
N SER A 7 -14.49 13.47 -1.53
CA SER A 7 -14.20 14.90 -1.63
C SER A 7 -12.80 15.27 -1.11
N VAL A 8 -12.20 14.48 -0.21
CA VAL A 8 -10.82 14.70 0.26
C VAL A 8 -9.81 14.39 -0.85
N ILE A 9 -10.08 13.34 -1.62
CA ILE A 9 -9.25 12.89 -2.74
C ILE A 9 -9.40 13.89 -3.89
N GLU A 10 -10.64 14.16 -4.31
CA GLU A 10 -10.94 15.06 -5.42
C GLU A 10 -10.36 16.47 -5.21
N LYS A 11 -10.46 17.04 -4.00
CA LYS A 11 -9.87 18.35 -3.68
C LYS A 11 -8.35 18.40 -3.86
N SER A 12 -7.67 17.27 -3.66
CA SER A 12 -6.21 17.20 -3.67
C SER A 12 -5.66 16.75 -5.02
N LEU A 13 -6.33 15.79 -5.66
CA LEU A 13 -5.87 15.08 -6.85
C LEU A 13 -6.81 15.21 -8.06
N GLY A 14 -7.93 15.93 -7.97
CA GLY A 14 -8.88 16.07 -9.07
C GLY A 14 -8.28 16.68 -10.35
N LYS A 15 -7.17 17.43 -10.24
CA LYS A 15 -6.40 17.92 -11.41
C LYS A 15 -5.64 16.83 -12.16
N GLN A 16 -5.59 15.61 -11.63
CA GLN A 16 -4.98 14.42 -12.21
C GLN A 16 -6.06 13.42 -12.64
N ASP A 17 -7.32 13.83 -12.69
CA ASP A 17 -8.49 12.96 -12.95
C ASP A 17 -8.66 11.82 -11.92
N ILE A 18 -8.12 12.00 -10.71
CA ILE A 18 -8.30 11.07 -9.58
C ILE A 18 -9.37 11.69 -8.66
N ILE A 19 -10.62 11.24 -8.81
CA ILE A 19 -11.77 11.84 -8.14
C ILE A 19 -12.27 10.99 -6.95
N CYS A 20 -12.02 9.69 -6.96
CA CYS A 20 -12.45 8.80 -5.89
C CYS A 20 -11.36 7.82 -5.44
N ALA A 21 -11.66 7.04 -4.40
CA ALA A 21 -10.75 6.02 -3.89
C ALA A 21 -10.42 4.94 -4.92
N GLU A 22 -11.37 4.57 -5.80
CA GLU A 22 -11.15 3.56 -6.84
C GLU A 22 -10.12 4.03 -7.87
N ASP A 23 -10.21 5.29 -8.30
CA ASP A 23 -9.22 5.88 -9.23
C ASP A 23 -7.83 5.91 -8.59
N LEU A 24 -7.75 6.23 -7.29
CA LEU A 24 -6.49 6.25 -6.56
C LEU A 24 -5.85 4.85 -6.49
N VAL A 25 -6.67 3.82 -6.26
CA VAL A 25 -6.21 2.43 -6.26
C VAL A 25 -5.78 2.01 -7.67
N HIS A 26 -6.57 2.34 -8.69
CA HIS A 26 -6.27 2.06 -10.08
C HIS A 26 -4.92 2.66 -10.49
N GLU A 27 -4.74 3.97 -10.26
CA GLU A 27 -3.54 4.73 -10.61
C GLU A 27 -2.27 4.13 -9.98
N ILE A 28 -2.35 3.72 -8.71
CA ILE A 28 -1.22 3.11 -7.99
C ILE A 28 -0.94 1.69 -8.48
N PHE A 29 -1.99 0.89 -8.71
CA PHE A 29 -1.86 -0.51 -9.08
C PHE A 29 -1.35 -0.69 -10.51
N THR A 30 -1.83 0.13 -11.45
CA THR A 30 -1.40 0.08 -12.87
C THR A 30 -0.14 0.89 -13.13
N VAL A 31 0.33 1.68 -12.15
CA VAL A 31 1.46 2.60 -12.28
C VAL A 31 1.18 3.64 -13.37
N GLY A 32 0.09 4.38 -13.22
CA GLY A 32 -0.32 5.42 -14.16
C GLY A 32 0.58 6.66 -14.18
N ASP A 33 0.27 7.62 -15.06
CA ASP A 33 1.07 8.82 -15.32
C ASP A 33 1.25 9.72 -14.09
N SER A 34 0.27 9.73 -13.20
CA SER A 34 0.24 10.50 -11.95
C SER A 34 0.61 9.67 -10.72
N PHE A 35 1.19 8.47 -10.88
CA PHE A 35 1.59 7.57 -9.79
C PHE A 35 2.30 8.29 -8.64
N LYS A 36 3.30 9.12 -8.93
CA LYS A 36 4.07 9.83 -7.91
C LYS A 36 3.21 10.76 -7.04
N LYS A 37 2.19 11.39 -7.63
CA LYS A 37 1.27 12.27 -6.90
C LYS A 37 0.29 11.45 -6.06
N ALA A 38 -0.28 10.40 -6.66
CA ALA A 38 -1.16 9.45 -5.98
C ALA A 38 -0.48 8.78 -4.77
N SER A 39 0.76 8.30 -4.94
CA SER A 39 1.53 7.65 -3.88
C SER A 39 1.90 8.61 -2.76
N ASN A 40 2.29 9.84 -3.08
CA ASN A 40 2.68 10.85 -2.09
C ASN A 40 1.50 11.45 -1.34
N PHE A 41 0.30 11.41 -1.93
CA PHE A 41 -0.93 11.81 -1.25
C PHE A 41 -1.24 10.88 -0.07
N LEU A 42 -0.95 9.58 -0.22
CA LEU A 42 -1.11 8.60 0.84
C LEU A 42 -0.02 8.76 1.90
N TRP A 43 -0.44 8.90 3.16
CA TRP A 43 0.49 8.80 4.27
C TRP A 43 1.04 7.37 4.37
N PRO A 44 2.32 7.16 4.75
CA PRO A 44 2.85 5.82 4.98
C PRO A 44 1.93 4.99 5.87
N PHE A 45 1.50 3.83 5.37
CA PHE A 45 0.55 2.98 6.08
C PHE A 45 1.12 2.50 7.41
N LYS A 46 0.41 2.82 8.50
CA LYS A 46 0.72 2.29 9.83
C LYS A 46 0.07 0.91 9.96
N LEU A 47 0.86 -0.15 9.77
CA LEU A 47 0.41 -1.54 9.82
C LEU A 47 0.58 -2.14 11.23
N ASN A 48 -0.20 -3.19 11.53
CA ASN A 48 -0.06 -3.97 12.77
C ASN A 48 1.05 -5.02 12.65
N ASN A 49 1.47 -5.59 13.78
CA ASN A 49 2.29 -6.81 13.77
C ASN A 49 1.49 -7.97 13.13
N PRO A 50 2.15 -8.85 12.34
CA PRO A 50 1.45 -9.94 11.68
C PRO A 50 0.87 -10.93 12.70
N LYS A 51 -0.41 -11.25 12.54
CA LYS A 51 -1.06 -12.33 13.30
C LYS A 51 -0.29 -13.65 13.15
N GLY A 52 0.10 -14.24 14.28
CA GLY A 52 0.94 -15.44 14.36
C GLY A 52 2.46 -15.17 14.36
N GLY A 53 2.87 -13.89 14.36
CA GLY A 53 4.26 -13.51 14.51
C GLY A 53 5.11 -13.66 13.25
N TRP A 54 6.42 -13.45 13.45
CA TRP A 54 7.46 -13.58 12.43
C TRP A 54 8.15 -14.93 12.59
N ARG A 55 8.63 -15.50 11.48
CA ARG A 55 9.43 -16.74 11.49
C ARG A 55 10.87 -16.47 11.95
N LYS A 56 11.62 -15.68 11.18
CA LYS A 56 13.01 -15.24 11.45
C LYS A 56 13.27 -13.93 10.70
N LYS A 57 13.14 -12.81 11.42
CA LYS A 57 13.30 -11.44 10.86
C LYS A 57 14.67 -11.17 10.23
N ALA A 58 15.72 -11.81 10.76
CA ALA A 58 17.10 -11.56 10.36
C ALA A 58 17.57 -12.39 9.16
N ASN A 59 16.72 -13.27 8.61
CA ASN A 59 17.06 -14.13 7.46
C ASN A 59 16.24 -13.73 6.23
N HIS A 60 16.83 -13.90 5.04
CA HIS A 60 16.16 -13.59 3.78
C HIS A 60 14.99 -14.56 3.55
N PHE A 61 13.93 -14.11 2.89
CA PHE A 61 12.74 -14.95 2.65
C PHE A 61 13.04 -16.22 1.87
N ALA A 62 13.93 -16.14 0.87
CA ALA A 62 14.38 -17.30 0.09
C ALA A 62 15.04 -18.38 0.97
N ASP A 63 15.66 -17.98 2.09
CA ASP A 63 16.32 -18.87 3.06
C ASP A 63 15.38 -19.27 4.21
N GLY A 64 14.07 -19.04 4.06
CA GLY A 64 13.05 -19.35 5.07
C GLY A 64 12.84 -18.28 6.14
N GLY A 65 13.41 -17.08 5.98
CA GLY A 65 13.23 -15.94 6.88
C GLY A 65 12.11 -14.96 6.51
N ASP A 66 12.21 -13.71 6.99
CA ASP A 66 11.16 -12.69 6.79
C ASP A 66 11.52 -11.40 6.07
N PHE A 67 12.80 -11.07 5.92
CA PHE A 67 13.18 -9.87 5.17
C PHE A 67 13.44 -10.18 3.69
N GLY A 68 13.43 -9.14 2.85
CA GLY A 68 13.74 -9.24 1.43
C GLY A 68 12.51 -9.42 0.52
N ASN A 69 12.76 -9.61 -0.76
CA ASN A 69 11.70 -9.76 -1.76
C ASN A 69 10.97 -11.10 -1.57
N ARG A 70 9.64 -11.03 -1.53
CA ARG A 70 8.74 -12.19 -1.40
C ARG A 70 7.82 -12.35 -2.60
N GLU A 71 8.01 -11.55 -3.65
CA GLU A 71 7.18 -11.53 -4.86
C GLU A 71 5.69 -11.50 -4.50
N GLN A 72 4.85 -12.34 -5.11
CA GLN A 72 3.42 -12.47 -4.83
C GLN A 72 3.09 -12.82 -3.37
N TYR A 73 4.03 -13.39 -2.59
CA TYR A 73 3.77 -13.82 -1.21
C TYR A 73 3.68 -12.66 -0.22
N ILE A 74 4.04 -11.43 -0.61
CA ILE A 74 3.86 -10.24 0.21
C ILE A 74 2.39 -10.04 0.62
N ASN A 75 1.45 -10.35 -0.29
CA ASN A 75 0.01 -10.21 -0.02
C ASN A 75 -0.46 -11.13 1.12
N ARG A 76 0.15 -12.32 1.27
CA ARG A 76 -0.15 -13.22 2.38
C ARG A 76 0.31 -12.65 3.73
N LEU A 77 1.44 -11.92 3.74
CA LEU A 77 1.90 -11.21 4.93
C LEU A 77 0.97 -10.04 5.25
N LEU A 78 0.66 -9.19 4.26
CA LEU A 78 -0.15 -7.99 4.47
C LEU A 78 -1.56 -8.29 4.99
N ARG A 79 -2.20 -9.39 4.56
CA ARG A 79 -3.50 -9.85 5.11
C ARG A 79 -3.48 -10.16 6.61
N LYS A 80 -2.30 -10.30 7.22
CA LYS A 80 -2.15 -10.52 8.66
C LYS A 80 -1.86 -9.24 9.44
N MET A 81 -1.59 -8.12 8.74
CA MET A 81 -1.11 -6.86 9.31
C MET A 81 -2.08 -5.70 9.09
N VAL A 82 -2.87 -5.74 8.00
CA VAL A 82 -4.05 -4.91 7.79
C VAL A 82 -5.19 -5.42 8.68
#